data_AF-A0A9P7V0T2-F1
#
_entry.id   AF-A0A9P7V0T2-F1
#
_cell.length_a   1.000
_cell.length_b   1.000
_cell.length_c   1.000
_cell.angle_alpha   90.00
_cell.angle_beta   90.00
_cell.angle_gamma   90.00
#
_symmetry.space_group_name_H-M   'P 1'
#
loop_
_entity.id
_entity.type
_entity.pdbx_description
1 polymer ?
#
loop_
_entity_poly.entity_id
_entity_poly.type
_entity_poly.pdbx_seq_one_letter_code
_entity_poly.pdbx_strand_id
1 'polypeptide(L)'
;MFDHQNTQSWVELHKGIAQWMSSFVQQRHHTQDWEWGQEAYWMAFAATYTNFPTANWPSWDTTVELEGPFIQGWFYRGHKSTYNVHLEYSEEGSEDSEDSEDLDKGTPDRDRNVQKDLWQRFCVHVWSGYSIFI
;
A
#
# COMPACT_ATOMS: atom_id res chain seq x y z
N MET A 1 20.09 5.85 -5.90
CA MET A 1 19.01 6.32 -6.79
C MET A 1 17.81 5.44 -6.54
N PHE A 2 16.63 6.00 -6.35
CA PHE A 2 15.43 5.23 -6.04
C PHE A 2 14.96 4.46 -7.29
N ASP A 3 14.70 3.17 -7.15
CA ASP A 3 14.08 2.35 -8.18
C ASP A 3 12.70 1.86 -7.72
N HIS A 4 11.66 2.45 -8.30
CA HIS A 4 10.26 2.12 -8.03
C HIS A 4 9.86 0.67 -8.34
N GLN A 5 10.63 -0.08 -9.14
CA GLN A 5 10.35 -1.50 -9.40
C GLN A 5 11.13 -2.42 -8.46
N ASN A 6 11.97 -1.86 -7.60
CA ASN A 6 12.76 -2.60 -6.64
C ASN A 6 12.11 -2.47 -5.26
N THR A 7 11.54 -3.56 -4.77
CA THR A 7 10.94 -3.66 -3.42
C THR A 7 11.89 -3.16 -2.32
N GLN A 8 13.20 -3.41 -2.44
CA GLN A 8 14.18 -2.95 -1.45
C GLN A 8 14.29 -1.42 -1.38
N SER A 9 14.13 -0.72 -2.52
CA SER A 9 14.08 0.75 -2.54
C SER A 9 12.88 1.27 -1.76
N TRP A 10 11.72 0.60 -1.88
CA TRP A 10 10.54 0.92 -1.07
C TRP A 10 10.75 0.63 0.42
N VAL A 11 11.41 -0.48 0.76
CA VAL A 11 11.77 -0.84 2.15
C VAL A 11 12.56 0.28 2.81
N GLU A 12 13.60 0.75 2.13
CA GLU A 12 14.46 1.83 2.61
C GLU A 12 13.69 3.14 2.74
N LEU A 13 12.82 3.44 1.77
CA LEU A 13 12.00 4.65 1.76
C LEU A 13 11.02 4.70 2.93
N HIS A 14 10.18 3.67 3.12
CA HIS A 14 9.17 3.72 4.19
C HIS A 14 9.82 3.74 5.59
N LYS A 15 10.98 3.09 5.76
CA LYS A 15 11.78 3.17 6.99
C LYS A 15 12.34 4.57 7.21
N GLY A 16 12.88 5.20 6.17
CA GLY A 16 13.37 6.57 6.22
C GLY A 16 12.27 7.57 6.59
N ILE A 17 11.07 7.41 6.02
CA ILE A 17 9.91 8.24 6.35
C ILE A 17 9.49 8.02 7.81
N ALA A 18 9.39 6.77 8.28
CA ALA A 18 9.04 6.50 9.69
C ALA A 18 10.06 7.08 10.68
N GLN A 19 11.36 6.98 10.36
CA GLN A 19 12.42 7.60 11.17
C GLN A 19 12.32 9.12 11.17
N TRP A 20 12.07 9.73 10.00
CA TRP A 20 11.83 11.15 9.88
C TRP A 20 10.63 11.56 10.74
N MET A 21 9.46 10.93 10.58
CA MET A 21 8.27 11.19 11.40
C MET A 21 8.54 11.03 12.91
N SER A 22 9.30 10.01 13.30
CA SER A 22 9.71 9.78 14.70
C SER A 22 10.58 10.89 15.28
N SER A 23 11.28 11.67 14.43
CA SER A 23 12.04 12.84 14.88
C SER A 23 11.16 14.09 15.15
N PHE A 24 9.93 14.13 14.62
CA PHE A 24 8.97 15.24 14.78
C PHE A 24 7.87 14.96 15.81
N VAL A 25 8.06 13.96 16.68
CA VAL A 25 7.01 13.44 17.60
C VAL A 25 6.34 14.53 18.46
N GLN A 26 7.01 15.65 18.73
CA GLN A 26 6.43 16.76 19.51
C GLN A 26 5.42 17.62 18.75
N GLN A 27 5.34 17.51 17.42
CA GLN A 27 4.41 18.27 16.55
C GLN A 27 3.32 17.40 15.93
N ARG A 28 3.16 16.16 16.42
CA ARG A 28 2.18 15.19 15.94
C ARG A 28 0.79 15.83 15.85
N HIS A 29 0.13 15.62 14.70
CA HIS A 29 -1.28 15.95 14.40
C HIS A 29 -1.65 17.41 14.07
N HIS A 30 -0.70 18.34 13.96
CA HIS A 30 -1.06 19.74 13.63
C HIS A 30 -0.28 20.37 12.48
N THR A 31 0.66 19.65 11.87
CA THR A 31 1.41 20.16 10.72
C THR A 31 1.02 19.40 9.46
N GLN A 32 0.92 20.16 8.37
CA GLN A 32 0.72 19.63 7.03
C GLN A 32 1.82 18.63 6.63
N ASP A 33 3.03 18.81 7.16
CA ASP A 33 4.16 17.90 6.98
C ASP A 33 3.89 16.52 7.58
N TRP A 34 3.20 16.45 8.73
CA TRP A 34 2.83 15.18 9.35
C TRP A 34 1.85 14.40 8.47
N GLU A 35 0.78 15.05 8.02
CA GLU A 35 -0.21 14.45 7.12
C GLU A 35 0.43 14.00 5.81
N TRP A 36 1.30 14.83 5.24
CA TRP A 36 2.03 14.51 4.03
C TRP A 36 2.92 13.28 4.22
N GLY A 37 3.66 13.23 5.33
CA GLY A 37 4.55 12.11 5.67
C GLY A 37 3.81 10.80 5.91
N GLN A 38 2.65 10.87 6.55
CA GLN A 38 1.80 9.72 6.82
C GLN A 38 1.27 9.09 5.51
N GLU A 39 0.78 9.92 4.60
CA GLU A 39 0.35 9.47 3.26
C GLU A 39 1.51 8.86 2.47
N ALA A 40 2.67 9.52 2.48
CA ALA A 40 3.89 9.03 1.82
C ALA A 40 4.38 7.69 2.39
N TYR A 41 4.32 7.53 3.72
CA TYR A 41 4.65 6.29 4.41
C TYR A 41 3.76 5.14 3.94
N TRP A 42 2.45 5.35 3.96
CA TRP A 42 1.50 4.30 3.62
C TRP A 42 1.59 3.87 2.15
N MET A 43 1.83 4.81 1.23
CA MET A 43 2.10 4.49 -0.17
C MET A 43 3.37 3.64 -0.33
N ALA A 44 4.44 4.00 0.38
CA ALA A 44 5.69 3.25 0.32
C ALA A 44 5.56 1.86 0.97
N PHE A 45 4.85 1.74 2.09
CA PHE A 45 4.58 0.47 2.75
C PHE A 45 3.75 -0.47 1.87
N ALA A 46 2.68 0.03 1.25
CA ALA A 46 1.87 -0.75 0.31
C ALA A 46 2.67 -1.19 -0.93
N ALA A 47 3.64 -0.39 -1.39
CA ALA A 47 4.50 -0.75 -2.50
C ALA A 47 5.55 -1.80 -2.13
N THR A 48 5.98 -1.84 -0.86
CA THR A 48 6.82 -2.91 -0.33
C THR A 48 6.06 -4.23 -0.20
N TYR A 49 4.81 -4.16 0.27
CA TYR A 49 3.96 -5.32 0.52
C TYR A 49 2.71 -5.24 -0.35
N THR A 50 2.85 -5.53 -1.64
CA THR A 50 1.79 -5.38 -2.65
C THR A 50 0.51 -6.18 -2.36
N ASN A 51 0.62 -7.24 -1.55
CA ASN A 51 -0.52 -8.04 -1.10
C ASN A 51 -1.19 -7.50 0.18
N PHE A 52 -0.74 -6.36 0.71
CA PHE A 52 -1.41 -5.67 1.80
C PHE A 52 -2.72 -5.04 1.27
N PRO A 53 -3.87 -5.17 1.96
CA PRO A 53 -4.09 -5.79 3.26
C PRO A 53 -4.81 -7.16 3.16
N THR A 54 -4.55 -7.96 2.12
CA THR A 54 -5.27 -9.23 1.89
C THR A 54 -4.47 -10.50 2.23
N ALA A 55 -3.13 -10.45 2.32
CA ALA A 55 -2.28 -11.62 2.62
C ALA A 55 -1.53 -11.54 3.96
N ASN A 56 -0.39 -12.20 4.14
CA ASN A 56 0.46 -11.96 5.30
C ASN A 56 1.42 -10.80 5.00
N TRP A 57 1.45 -9.79 5.87
CA TRP A 57 2.42 -8.70 5.82
C TRP A 57 3.04 -8.47 7.20
N PRO A 58 4.27 -7.94 7.27
CA PRO A 58 4.89 -7.60 8.56
C PRO A 58 4.10 -6.50 9.28
N SER A 59 4.17 -6.48 10.61
CA SER A 59 3.67 -5.34 11.38
C SER A 59 4.35 -4.06 10.91
N TRP A 60 3.55 -3.02 10.60
CA TRP A 60 4.07 -1.68 10.33
C TRP A 60 4.52 -1.02 11.63
N ASP A 61 5.19 0.13 11.50
CA ASP A 61 5.64 0.89 12.66
C ASP A 61 4.44 1.55 13.34
N THR A 62 4.10 1.13 14.56
CA THR A 62 2.94 1.65 15.33
C THR A 62 3.03 3.14 15.66
N THR A 63 4.18 3.77 15.43
CA THR A 63 4.30 5.24 15.52
C THR A 63 3.58 5.96 14.38
N VAL A 64 3.31 5.28 13.27
CA VAL A 64 2.50 5.78 12.16
C VAL A 64 1.09 5.22 12.29
N GLU A 65 0.15 6.12 12.50
CA GLU A 65 -1.26 5.76 12.66
C GLU A 65 -1.89 5.36 11.33
N LEU A 66 -2.85 4.43 11.39
CA LEU A 66 -3.58 3.93 10.22
C LEU A 66 -4.71 4.90 9.86
N GLU A 67 -4.32 6.14 9.60
CA GLU A 67 -5.18 7.25 9.25
C GLU A 67 -4.66 7.90 7.96
N GLY A 68 -5.54 8.59 7.25
CA GLY A 68 -5.23 9.27 5.99
C GLY A 68 -6.08 8.79 4.82
N PRO A 69 -6.43 9.68 3.86
CA PRO A 69 -7.23 9.33 2.69
C PRO A 69 -6.69 8.14 1.90
N PHE A 70 -5.36 8.02 1.73
CA PHE A 70 -4.79 6.93 0.95
C PHE A 70 -5.04 5.58 1.64
N ILE A 71 -4.65 5.44 2.91
CA ILE A 71 -4.69 4.15 3.59
C ILE A 71 -6.12 3.67 3.80
N GLN A 72 -7.05 4.58 4.14
CA GLN A 72 -8.47 4.26 4.26
C GLN A 72 -9.05 3.78 2.92
N GLY A 73 -8.72 4.47 1.82
CA GLY A 73 -9.14 4.06 0.48
C GLY A 73 -8.50 2.74 0.02
N TRP A 74 -7.24 2.50 0.41
CA TRP A 74 -6.50 1.28 0.10
C TRP A 74 -7.16 0.05 0.73
N PHE A 75 -7.48 0.11 2.03
CA PHE A 75 -8.20 -0.97 2.72
C PHE A 75 -9.57 -1.24 2.10
N TYR A 76 -10.33 -0.19 1.80
CA TYR A 76 -11.65 -0.35 1.20
C TYR A 76 -11.61 -1.09 -0.15
N ARG A 77 -10.56 -0.88 -0.96
CA ARG A 77 -10.36 -1.61 -2.23
C ARG A 77 -9.89 -3.05 -2.01
N GLY A 78 -8.95 -3.28 -1.09
CA GLY A 78 -8.48 -4.62 -0.74
C GLY A 78 -9.61 -5.53 -0.26
N HIS A 79 -10.52 -4.98 0.57
CA HIS A 79 -11.71 -5.67 1.04
C HIS A 79 -12.72 -5.98 -0.09
N LYS A 80 -12.94 -5.08 -1.05
CA LYS A 80 -13.82 -5.38 -2.19
C LYS A 80 -13.35 -6.54 -3.06
N SER A 81 -12.04 -6.78 -3.14
CA SER A 81 -11.50 -7.91 -3.87
C SER A 81 -11.85 -9.27 -3.23
N THR A 82 -12.03 -9.33 -1.90
CA THR A 82 -12.36 -10.58 -1.20
C THR A 82 -13.85 -10.89 -1.19
N TYR A 83 -14.72 -9.87 -1.18
CA TYR A 83 -16.18 -10.08 -1.23
C TYR A 83 -16.73 -10.42 -2.62
N ASN A 84 -16.01 -10.07 -3.70
CA ASN A 84 -16.42 -10.43 -5.06
C ASN A 84 -16.15 -11.90 -5.42
N VAL A 85 -15.42 -12.65 -4.58
CA VAL A 85 -15.17 -14.09 -4.80
C VAL A 85 -16.21 -14.97 -4.10
N HIS A 86 -17.07 -14.41 -3.24
CA HIS A 86 -17.99 -15.21 -2.41
C HIS A 86 -19.49 -15.04 -2.72
N LEU A 87 -19.86 -14.33 -3.80
CA LEU A 87 -21.27 -14.08 -4.14
C LEU A 87 -21.72 -14.57 -5.52
N GLU A 88 -20.91 -15.37 -6.21
CA GLU A 88 -21.39 -16.21 -7.32
C GLU A 88 -21.47 -17.67 -6.86
N TYR A 89 -22.56 -18.02 -6.17
CA TYR A 89 -23.07 -19.39 -6.21
C TYR A 89 -24.58 -19.42 -5.98
N SER A 90 -25.33 -19.56 -7.08
CA SER A 90 -26.33 -20.61 -7.27
C SER A 90 -27.03 -20.42 -8.61
N GLU A 91 -26.60 -21.15 -9.64
CA GLU A 91 -27.49 -22.00 -10.43
C GLU A 91 -26.66 -23.09 -11.12
N GLU A 92 -27.26 -24.27 -11.15
CA GLU A 92 -26.65 -25.61 -11.19
C GLU A 92 -25.94 -25.99 -12.50
N GLY A 93 -24.90 -26.82 -12.40
CA GLY A 93 -24.28 -27.49 -13.55
C GLY A 93 -23.04 -28.28 -13.16
N SER A 94 -23.09 -29.59 -13.40
CA SER A 94 -22.22 -30.65 -12.93
C SER A 94 -20.90 -30.84 -13.71
N GLU A 95 -20.04 -31.67 -13.11
CA GLU A 95 -18.96 -32.51 -13.68
C GLU A 95 -17.53 -31.93 -13.76
N ASP A 96 -16.69 -32.57 -12.92
CA ASP A 96 -15.30 -32.98 -13.15
C ASP A 96 -14.31 -31.96 -13.69
N SER A 97 -13.34 -31.55 -12.86
CA SER A 97 -11.92 -31.80 -13.16
C SER A 97 -11.00 -31.30 -12.04
N GLU A 98 -9.90 -32.02 -11.93
CA GLU A 98 -8.83 -31.95 -10.94
C GLU A 98 -8.07 -30.62 -10.93
N ASP A 99 -7.48 -30.36 -9.77
CA ASP A 99 -6.16 -29.74 -9.60
C ASP A 99 -6.02 -28.24 -9.95
N SER A 100 -6.12 -27.40 -8.92
CA SER A 100 -5.33 -26.17 -8.84
C SER A 100 -5.30 -25.63 -7.41
N GLU A 101 -4.52 -26.25 -6.52
CA GLU A 101 -3.99 -25.55 -5.34
C GLU A 101 -2.79 -24.70 -5.77
N ASP A 102 -3.02 -23.72 -6.65
CA ASP A 102 -2.04 -22.67 -6.92
C ASP A 102 -2.35 -21.52 -5.96
N LEU A 103 -1.75 -21.63 -4.77
CA LEU A 103 -1.66 -20.53 -3.81
C LEU A 103 -1.19 -19.27 -4.53
N ASP A 104 -2.08 -18.27 -4.63
CA ASP A 104 -1.90 -16.92 -5.18
C ASP A 104 -0.69 -16.21 -4.55
N LYS A 105 0.52 -16.65 -4.90
CA LYS A 105 1.74 -15.88 -4.80
C LYS A 105 1.66 -14.90 -5.95
N GLY A 106 1.19 -13.68 -5.65
CA GLY A 106 1.07 -12.58 -6.61
C GLY A 106 2.17 -12.65 -7.66
N THR A 107 1.76 -12.76 -8.93
CA THR A 107 2.72 -12.92 -10.01
C THR A 107 3.64 -11.70 -10.03
N PRO A 108 4.94 -11.84 -10.33
CA PRO A 108 5.88 -10.71 -10.34
C PRO A 108 5.43 -9.54 -11.23
N ASP A 109 4.60 -9.82 -12.23
CA ASP A 109 4.01 -8.81 -13.12
C ASP A 109 2.89 -8.01 -12.43
N ARG A 110 2.08 -8.63 -11.57
CA ARG A 110 1.09 -7.95 -10.72
C ARG A 110 1.76 -6.96 -9.78
N ASP A 111 2.82 -7.39 -9.11
CA ASP A 111 3.54 -6.57 -8.14
C ASP A 111 4.18 -5.34 -8.79
N ARG A 112 4.81 -5.51 -9.96
CA ARG A 112 5.41 -4.40 -10.71
C ARG A 112 4.38 -3.39 -11.19
N ASN A 113 3.18 -3.85 -11.58
CA ASN A 113 2.09 -2.96 -11.97
C ASN A 113 1.56 -2.15 -10.78
N VAL A 114 1.39 -2.79 -9.61
CA VAL A 114 0.99 -2.10 -8.37
C VAL A 114 2.04 -1.07 -7.95
N GLN A 115 3.33 -1.44 -7.95
CA GLN A 115 4.41 -0.53 -7.62
C GLN A 115 4.49 0.66 -8.57
N LYS A 116 4.22 0.45 -9.86
CA LYS A 116 4.17 1.52 -10.86
C LYS A 116 3.02 2.50 -10.62
N ASP A 117 1.83 2.00 -10.30
CA ASP A 117 0.68 2.85 -9.93
C ASP A 117 0.99 3.67 -8.67
N LEU A 118 1.50 2.99 -7.63
CA LEU A 118 1.87 3.63 -6.36
C LEU A 118 2.96 4.68 -6.55
N TRP A 119 3.93 4.44 -7.43
CA TRP A 119 4.94 5.44 -7.78
C TRP A 119 4.33 6.69 -8.42
N GLN A 120 3.38 6.54 -9.34
CA GLN A 120 2.71 7.69 -9.95
C GLN A 120 1.95 8.52 -8.91
N ARG A 121 1.22 7.85 -8.01
CA ARG A 121 0.47 8.51 -6.92
C ARG A 121 1.42 9.19 -5.93
N PHE A 122 2.53 8.53 -5.61
CA PHE A 122 3.59 9.07 -4.78
C PHE A 122 4.20 10.33 -5.41
N CYS A 123 4.54 10.32 -6.71
CA CYS A 123 5.06 11.50 -7.40
C CYS A 123 4.08 12.68 -7.36
N VAL A 124 2.78 12.43 -7.59
CA VAL A 124 1.74 13.47 -7.51
C VAL A 124 1.64 14.03 -6.10
N HIS A 125 1.65 13.17 -5.07
CA HIS A 125 1.58 13.58 -3.67
C HIS A 125 2.81 14.39 -3.23
N VAL A 126 4.01 13.93 -3.60
CA VAL A 126 5.27 14.63 -3.34
C VAL A 126 5.27 15.99 -4.04
N TRP A 127 4.97 16.06 -5.34
CA TRP A 127 4.95 17.33 -6.08
C TRP A 127 3.86 18.29 -5.64
N SER A 128 2.70 17.78 -5.19
CA SER A 128 1.63 18.63 -4.65
C SER A 128 1.99 19.19 -3.27
N GLY A 129 2.71 18.43 -2.44
CA GLY A 129 3.24 18.92 -1.17
C GLY A 129 4.22 20.09 -1.33
N TYR A 130 5.06 20.07 -2.38
CA TYR A 130 5.98 21.18 -2.68
C TYR A 130 5.30 22.47 -3.17
N SER A 131 4.08 22.41 -3.73
CA SER A 131 3.35 23.62 -4.18
C SER A 131 2.81 24.48 -3.04
N ILE A 132 2.89 24.01 -1.79
CA ILE A 132 2.35 24.72 -0.62
C ILE A 132 3.45 25.55 0.07
N PHE A 133 4.69 25.48 -0.45
CA PHE A 133 5.86 26.20 0.03
C PHE A 133 6.39 27.28 -0.95
N ILE A 134 5.63 27.63 -2.00
CA ILE A 134 5.94 28.74 -2.94
C ILE A 134 4.85 29.81 -2.83
#